data_AF-A0A0D1BWH2-F1
#
_entry.id   AF-A0A0D1BWH2-F1
#
_cell.length_a   1.000
_cell.length_b   1.000
_cell.length_c   1.000
_cell.angle_alpha   90.00
_cell.angle_beta   90.00
_cell.angle_gamma   90.00
#
_symmetry.space_group_name_H-M   'P 1'
#
loop_
_entity.id
_entity.type
_entity.pdbx_description
1 polymer ?
#
loop_
_entity_poly.entity_id
_entity_poly.type
_entity_poly.pdbx_seq_one_letter_code
_entity_poly.pdbx_strand_id
1 'polypeptide(L)'
;MSYCEKCGTKLEDKDKFCKKCGTKVIKEHPKEKTLEETTLEKENTSEEEMDKLKDKNNIDESTILINSEDVHNELEKTYKTMVKERNRESFSKEDYDEMENDDFEEDDDEDYGNKNKKILVFTSIFVIVICFITAFLFKDNIMCNHYIKKADKEMSEIEKIRNYNKALGYKYKDEIINEIYETVKNTEDFEEKLSGVYKLKEEDKKKVLNKIFSYKANDSFQKENYEECAKLLEKAKKNGYNIKEFAKYNELLTKLNTEDKKQFEDNSSSQYTYKNSNPTIGESHVNSLGDVYYKNHNEYNNLQGYIVPQSNQRYLTEDELKNYDKYTLDLIRNEIYARYGYAFKEEPFKSYFSNKNWYVKDESFKGADSELNNYELKNIKLLLELSSKK
;
A
#
# COMPACT_ATOMS: atom_id res chain seq x y z
N MET A 1 15.66 8.75 -14.49
CA MET A 1 16.28 9.73 -13.56
C MET A 1 15.26 10.10 -12.51
N SER A 2 15.64 10.15 -11.23
CA SER A 2 14.74 10.48 -10.13
C SER A 2 14.97 11.91 -9.61
N TYR A 3 14.00 12.46 -8.86
CA TYR A 3 14.06 13.79 -8.28
C TYR A 3 13.62 13.75 -6.81
N CYS A 4 14.20 14.60 -5.97
CA CYS A 4 13.89 14.64 -4.55
C CYS A 4 12.52 15.29 -4.30
N GLU A 5 11.58 14.51 -3.76
CA GLU A 5 10.20 14.91 -3.50
C GLU A 5 10.09 16.24 -2.71
N LYS A 6 10.93 16.42 -1.68
CA LYS A 6 10.94 17.63 -0.81
C LYS A 6 11.78 18.83 -1.29
N CYS A 7 12.44 18.77 -2.46
CA CYS A 7 13.22 19.94 -2.94
C CYS A 7 13.46 20.03 -4.46
N GLY A 8 12.90 19.13 -5.27
CA GLY A 8 13.03 19.13 -6.74
C GLY A 8 14.44 18.84 -7.28
N THR A 9 15.42 18.56 -6.42
CA THR A 9 16.81 18.31 -6.86
C THR A 9 16.92 16.95 -7.54
N LYS A 10 17.58 16.92 -8.70
CA LYS A 10 17.91 15.69 -9.44
C LYS A 10 18.72 14.73 -8.58
N LEU A 11 18.35 13.45 -8.59
CA LEU A 11 18.98 12.39 -7.83
C LEU A 11 19.72 11.42 -8.75
N GLU A 12 20.80 10.85 -8.24
CA GLU A 12 21.50 9.74 -8.88
C GLU A 12 20.90 8.40 -8.45
N ASP A 13 21.02 7.39 -9.30
CA ASP A 13 20.37 6.09 -9.07
C ASP A 13 20.98 5.34 -7.87
N LYS A 14 22.15 5.76 -7.37
CA LYS A 14 22.78 5.28 -6.13
C LYS A 14 22.48 6.12 -4.87
N ASP A 15 21.82 7.28 -5.00
CA ASP A 15 21.53 8.14 -3.84
C ASP A 15 20.55 7.47 -2.87
N LYS A 16 20.96 7.38 -1.59
CA LYS A 16 20.11 6.98 -0.45
C LYS A 16 19.48 8.19 0.26
N PHE A 17 20.08 9.38 0.10
CA PHE A 17 19.61 10.66 0.63
C PHE A 17 19.88 11.75 -0.41
N CYS A 18 19.01 12.75 -0.51
CA CYS A 18 19.20 13.89 -1.40
C CYS A 18 20.39 14.73 -0.96
N LYS A 19 21.38 14.89 -1.83
CA LYS A 19 22.61 15.65 -1.58
C LYS A 19 22.39 17.13 -1.23
N LYS A 20 21.23 17.71 -1.59
CA LYS A 20 20.86 19.12 -1.28
C LYS A 20 20.15 19.25 0.07
N CYS A 21 19.03 18.55 0.29
CA CYS A 21 18.19 18.76 1.48
C CYS A 21 18.26 17.64 2.55
N GLY A 22 19.07 16.59 2.35
CA GLY A 22 19.21 15.47 3.29
C GLY A 22 18.02 14.51 3.38
N THR A 23 16.98 14.70 2.58
CA THR A 23 15.79 13.82 2.58
C THR A 23 16.15 12.42 2.10
N LYS A 24 15.79 11.38 2.87
CA LYS A 24 15.96 9.98 2.49
C LYS A 24 15.19 9.70 1.19
N VAL A 25 15.86 9.09 0.22
CA VAL A 25 15.25 8.74 -1.08
C VAL A 25 14.53 7.40 -0.93
N ILE A 26 13.21 7.41 -1.01
CA ILE A 26 12.41 6.18 -1.01
C ILE A 26 12.34 5.67 -2.45
N LYS A 27 13.19 4.69 -2.77
CA LYS A 27 13.10 3.93 -4.03
C LYS A 27 12.18 2.74 -3.82
N GLU A 28 10.96 2.83 -4.36
CA GLU A 28 10.04 1.68 -4.45
C GLU A 28 10.64 0.62 -5.39
N HIS A 29 11.32 -0.37 -4.83
CA HIS A 29 11.76 -1.57 -5.54
C HIS A 29 10.90 -2.79 -5.15
N PRO A 30 10.79 -3.81 -6.02
CA PRO A 30 10.01 -5.02 -5.72
C PRO A 30 10.46 -5.73 -4.44
N LYS A 31 9.52 -6.43 -3.80
CA LYS A 31 9.74 -7.13 -2.52
C LYS A 31 10.70 -8.30 -2.70
N GLU A 32 11.77 -8.32 -1.91
CA GLU A 32 12.52 -9.54 -1.61
C GLU A 32 12.80 -9.65 -0.11
N LYS A 33 13.00 -10.88 0.37
CA LYS A 33 13.34 -11.24 1.76
C LYS A 33 14.85 -11.01 1.99
N THR A 34 15.42 -11.06 3.21
CA THR A 34 15.18 -12.01 4.31
C THR A 34 15.54 -11.40 5.69
N LEU A 35 15.34 -12.18 6.75
CA LEU A 35 15.56 -11.83 8.16
C LEU A 35 17.05 -11.58 8.52
N GLU A 36 17.23 -10.91 9.65
CA GLU A 36 18.46 -10.89 10.44
C GLU A 36 18.70 -12.24 11.14
N GLU A 37 19.96 -12.62 11.35
CA GLU A 37 20.37 -13.39 12.53
C GLU A 37 21.83 -13.03 12.91
N THR A 38 22.29 -13.45 14.10
CA THR A 38 23.22 -12.65 14.92
C THR A 38 24.71 -13.04 14.79
N THR A 39 25.58 -12.17 15.32
CA THR A 39 27.05 -12.11 15.21
C THR A 39 27.88 -13.24 15.83
N LEU A 40 29.17 -13.27 15.43
CA LEU A 40 30.38 -13.98 15.92
C LEU A 40 30.86 -15.05 14.92
N GLU A 41 32.14 -15.15 14.52
CA GLU A 41 33.38 -14.57 15.07
C GLU A 41 34.33 -14.00 13.96
N LYS A 42 35.64 -13.78 14.25
CA LYS A 42 36.58 -13.00 13.41
C LYS A 42 37.57 -13.87 12.61
N GLU A 43 38.07 -13.41 11.45
CA GLU A 43 39.44 -12.87 11.27
C GLU A 43 39.80 -12.51 9.80
N ASN A 44 40.98 -11.90 9.63
CA ASN A 44 41.64 -11.22 8.49
C ASN A 44 41.67 -12.02 7.14
N THR A 45 41.98 -11.48 5.95
CA THR A 45 43.06 -10.52 5.56
C THR A 45 42.87 -10.01 4.11
N SER A 46 43.50 -8.86 3.72
CA SER A 46 43.89 -8.40 2.35
C SER A 46 42.82 -8.41 1.21
N GLU A 47 42.53 -7.33 0.46
CA GLU A 47 43.40 -6.49 -0.41
C GLU A 47 44.09 -7.25 -1.56
N GLU A 48 44.03 -6.65 -2.77
CA GLU A 48 44.39 -7.23 -4.09
C GLU A 48 43.46 -8.40 -4.54
N GLU A 49 43.16 -8.62 -5.83
CA GLU A 49 43.64 -8.02 -7.08
C GLU A 49 42.55 -7.21 -7.84
N MET A 50 42.96 -6.45 -8.87
CA MET A 50 42.11 -5.71 -9.80
C MET A 50 42.08 -6.35 -11.20
N ASP A 51 41.01 -6.07 -11.93
CA ASP A 51 40.92 -6.04 -13.41
C ASP A 51 40.85 -7.38 -14.18
N LYS A 52 39.75 -7.52 -14.94
CA LYS A 52 39.82 -7.88 -16.36
C LYS A 52 38.57 -7.49 -17.15
N LEU A 53 38.83 -6.81 -18.27
CA LEU A 53 38.03 -6.76 -19.52
C LEU A 53 36.71 -5.98 -19.49
N LYS A 54 36.83 -4.72 -19.92
CA LYS A 54 35.78 -4.00 -20.65
C LYS A 54 35.79 -4.33 -22.15
N ASP A 55 34.78 -3.79 -22.83
CA ASP A 55 34.71 -3.47 -24.27
C ASP A 55 34.60 -4.62 -25.29
N LYS A 56 33.35 -4.86 -25.72
CA LYS A 56 32.96 -4.67 -27.12
C LYS A 56 31.62 -3.91 -27.15
N ASN A 57 31.54 -2.87 -27.98
CA ASN A 57 30.44 -1.88 -28.01
C ASN A 57 29.56 -2.04 -29.27
N ASN A 58 28.35 -1.45 -29.23
CA ASN A 58 27.38 -1.25 -30.34
C ASN A 58 26.75 -2.52 -30.94
N ILE A 59 25.48 -2.56 -31.37
CA ILE A 59 24.33 -1.61 -31.46
C ILE A 59 23.00 -2.42 -31.25
N ASP A 60 21.77 -1.90 -31.15
CA ASP A 60 21.19 -0.55 -31.38
C ASP A 60 19.93 -0.30 -30.51
N GLU A 61 19.31 0.88 -30.59
CA GLU A 61 17.99 1.18 -29.99
C GLU A 61 16.88 1.37 -31.04
N SER A 62 16.42 0.28 -31.66
CA SER A 62 15.25 0.32 -32.56
C SER A 62 14.36 -0.93 -32.52
N THR A 63 13.11 -0.73 -32.07
CA THR A 63 11.92 -1.59 -32.30
C THR A 63 12.09 -3.11 -32.28
N ILE A 64 11.76 -3.73 -31.13
CA ILE A 64 11.17 -5.07 -31.10
C ILE A 64 9.70 -4.94 -30.69
N LEU A 65 8.81 -4.94 -31.67
CA LEU A 65 7.39 -5.20 -31.45
C LEU A 65 7.22 -6.69 -31.23
N ILE A 66 7.05 -7.13 -29.97
CA ILE A 66 6.67 -8.51 -29.68
C ILE A 66 5.21 -8.69 -30.11
N ASN A 67 5.01 -9.39 -31.20
CA ASN A 67 3.68 -9.72 -31.71
C ASN A 67 2.96 -10.65 -30.71
N SER A 68 1.73 -10.29 -30.34
CA SER A 68 0.94 -11.05 -29.37
C SER A 68 0.59 -12.47 -29.86
N GLU A 69 0.53 -12.66 -31.18
CA GLU A 69 0.25 -13.95 -31.81
C GLU A 69 1.32 -15.01 -31.48
N ASP A 70 2.60 -14.62 -31.48
CA ASP A 70 3.72 -15.53 -31.23
C ASP A 70 3.76 -16.00 -29.77
N VAL A 71 3.48 -15.08 -28.84
CA VAL A 71 3.32 -15.39 -27.40
C VAL A 71 2.13 -16.31 -27.17
N HIS A 72 1.01 -16.10 -27.88
CA HIS A 72 -0.18 -16.93 -27.73
C HIS A 72 0.04 -18.36 -28.27
N ASN A 73 0.81 -18.50 -29.36
CA ASN A 73 1.19 -19.81 -29.91
C ASN A 73 2.14 -20.61 -29.00
N GLU A 74 3.08 -19.95 -28.31
CA GLU A 74 3.93 -20.56 -27.27
C GLU A 74 3.10 -21.04 -26.08
N LEU A 75 2.18 -20.22 -25.57
CA LEU A 75 1.26 -20.63 -24.49
C LEU A 75 0.38 -21.80 -24.93
N GLU A 76 -0.14 -21.81 -26.15
CA GLU A 76 -1.04 -22.87 -26.62
C GLU A 76 -0.31 -24.20 -26.85
N LYS A 77 0.95 -24.19 -27.33
CA LYS A 77 1.83 -25.37 -27.33
C LYS A 77 2.01 -25.91 -25.92
N THR A 78 2.37 -25.04 -24.97
CA THR A 78 2.62 -25.40 -23.57
C THR A 78 1.36 -25.99 -22.92
N TYR A 79 0.19 -25.38 -23.15
CA TYR A 79 -1.10 -25.87 -22.70
C TYR A 79 -1.46 -27.24 -23.29
N LYS A 80 -1.31 -27.41 -24.62
CA LYS A 80 -1.56 -28.69 -25.30
C LYS A 80 -0.65 -29.82 -24.78
N THR A 81 0.61 -29.54 -24.47
CA THR A 81 1.52 -30.50 -23.83
C THR A 81 1.02 -30.90 -22.44
N MET A 82 0.71 -29.93 -21.56
CA MET A 82 0.18 -30.22 -20.21
C MET A 82 -1.18 -30.95 -20.21
N VAL A 83 -2.01 -30.79 -21.25
CA VAL A 83 -3.25 -31.57 -21.42
C VAL A 83 -2.94 -33.00 -21.90
N LYS A 84 -1.93 -33.18 -22.76
CA LYS A 84 -1.54 -34.49 -23.30
C LYS A 84 -0.94 -35.41 -22.23
N GLU A 85 -0.23 -34.84 -21.25
CA GLU A 85 0.29 -35.59 -20.09
C GLU A 85 -0.84 -35.93 -19.10
N ARG A 86 -1.75 -34.98 -18.82
CA ARG A 86 -2.89 -35.19 -17.90
C ARG A 86 -3.85 -36.29 -18.37
N ASN A 87 -3.99 -36.48 -19.68
CA ASN A 87 -4.85 -37.52 -20.25
C ASN A 87 -4.17 -38.89 -20.38
N ARG A 88 -3.00 -39.11 -19.75
CA ARG A 88 -2.29 -40.40 -19.79
C ARG A 88 -2.54 -41.29 -18.56
N GLU A 89 -3.17 -40.76 -17.51
CA GLU A 89 -3.56 -41.48 -16.29
C GLU A 89 -5.09 -41.62 -16.19
N SER A 90 -5.69 -42.38 -17.11
CA SER A 90 -7.08 -42.83 -17.02
C SER A 90 -7.13 -44.34 -16.87
N PHE A 91 -7.53 -44.83 -15.69
CA PHE A 91 -7.64 -46.25 -15.37
C PHE A 91 -8.68 -46.95 -16.27
N SER A 92 -8.23 -47.78 -17.21
CA SER A 92 -9.01 -48.87 -17.82
C SER A 92 -8.92 -50.13 -16.94
N LYS A 93 -9.75 -51.15 -17.22
CA LYS A 93 -10.01 -52.25 -16.27
C LYS A 93 -10.11 -53.61 -16.96
N GLU A 94 -9.14 -53.91 -17.82
CA GLU A 94 -9.20 -55.05 -18.76
C GLU A 94 -7.95 -55.96 -18.70
N ASP A 95 -6.86 -55.54 -18.06
CA ASP A 95 -5.57 -56.26 -18.03
C ASP A 95 -5.42 -57.24 -16.85
N TYR A 96 -6.46 -58.04 -16.52
CA TYR A 96 -6.44 -58.94 -15.34
C TYR A 96 -6.52 -60.44 -15.67
N ASP A 97 -6.83 -60.82 -16.91
CA ASP A 97 -7.16 -62.20 -17.31
C ASP A 97 -6.14 -62.80 -18.31
N GLU A 98 -4.83 -62.66 -18.07
CA GLU A 98 -3.79 -63.40 -18.82
C GLU A 98 -2.57 -63.73 -17.92
N MET A 99 -2.81 -64.54 -16.87
CA MET A 99 -1.75 -65.11 -16.01
C MET A 99 -2.02 -66.61 -15.74
N GLU A 100 -2.01 -67.42 -16.80
CA GLU A 100 -2.07 -68.88 -16.71
C GLU A 100 -1.14 -69.51 -17.77
N ASN A 101 -0.13 -70.28 -17.31
CA ASN A 101 0.93 -70.96 -18.08
C ASN A 101 1.95 -70.00 -18.77
N ASP A 102 3.27 -70.14 -18.64
CA ASP A 102 4.09 -71.36 -18.76
C ASP A 102 5.22 -71.47 -17.69
N ASP A 103 5.90 -72.64 -17.67
CA ASP A 103 6.88 -73.10 -16.67
C ASP A 103 8.36 -72.70 -16.92
N PHE A 104 9.11 -72.61 -15.81
CA PHE A 104 10.59 -72.79 -15.71
C PHE A 104 11.49 -71.75 -16.45
N GLU A 105 12.79 -71.60 -16.15
CA GLU A 105 13.72 -72.38 -15.30
C GLU A 105 14.29 -71.56 -14.12
N GLU A 106 14.81 -72.24 -13.09
CA GLU A 106 15.72 -71.65 -12.08
C GLU A 106 17.16 -71.66 -12.63
N ASP A 107 17.94 -70.60 -12.36
CA ASP A 107 19.41 -70.63 -12.46
C ASP A 107 20.01 -69.59 -11.49
N ASP A 108 21.18 -69.90 -10.92
CA ASP A 108 21.66 -69.35 -9.63
C ASP A 108 22.40 -67.98 -9.68
N ASP A 109 22.40 -67.31 -8.51
CA ASP A 109 23.38 -66.34 -7.96
C ASP A 109 24.18 -65.36 -8.87
N GLU A 110 24.06 -64.05 -8.58
CA GLU A 110 25.24 -63.22 -8.21
C GLU A 110 24.89 -61.85 -7.55
N ASP A 111 25.80 -61.31 -6.72
CA ASP A 111 25.58 -60.10 -5.88
C ASP A 111 25.65 -58.77 -6.66
N TYR A 112 24.59 -58.44 -7.40
CA TYR A 112 24.41 -57.12 -8.05
C TYR A 112 23.17 -56.32 -7.60
N GLY A 113 22.41 -56.82 -6.62
CA GLY A 113 21.08 -56.28 -6.28
C GLY A 113 21.04 -55.08 -5.32
N ASN A 114 22.09 -54.81 -4.55
CA ASN A 114 21.96 -54.07 -3.28
C ASN A 114 22.00 -52.53 -3.40
N LYS A 115 22.95 -51.98 -4.18
CA LYS A 115 23.18 -50.52 -4.26
C LYS A 115 22.06 -49.78 -4.99
N ASN A 116 21.61 -50.29 -6.14
CA ASN A 116 20.60 -49.61 -6.96
C ASN A 116 19.22 -49.62 -6.30
N LYS A 117 18.82 -50.72 -5.64
CA LYS A 117 17.59 -50.78 -4.83
C LYS A 117 17.62 -49.76 -3.68
N LYS A 118 18.76 -49.61 -2.99
CA LYS A 118 18.96 -48.57 -1.96
C LYS A 118 18.84 -47.15 -2.51
N ILE A 119 19.49 -46.84 -3.63
CA ILE A 119 19.39 -45.51 -4.27
C ILE A 119 17.93 -45.19 -4.61
N LEU A 120 17.21 -46.12 -5.24
CA LEU A 120 15.81 -45.94 -5.64
C LEU A 120 14.90 -45.68 -4.42
N VAL A 121 15.07 -46.45 -3.34
CA VAL A 121 14.38 -46.24 -2.06
C VAL A 121 14.73 -44.89 -1.41
N PHE A 122 15.99 -44.45 -1.44
CA PHE A 122 16.35 -43.12 -0.95
C PHE A 122 15.72 -42.01 -1.79
N THR A 123 15.64 -42.15 -3.12
CA THR A 123 14.98 -41.15 -3.97
C THR A 123 13.46 -41.08 -3.73
N SER A 124 12.77 -42.21 -3.54
CA SER A 124 11.33 -42.18 -3.24
C SER A 124 11.04 -41.59 -1.85
N ILE A 125 11.84 -41.91 -0.84
CA ILE A 125 11.76 -41.28 0.49
C ILE A 125 12.01 -39.76 0.39
N PHE A 126 13.01 -39.33 -0.38
CA PHE A 126 13.32 -37.91 -0.56
C PHE A 126 12.18 -37.13 -1.25
N VAL A 127 11.57 -37.70 -2.29
CA VAL A 127 10.37 -37.12 -2.93
C VAL A 127 9.20 -37.03 -1.94
N ILE A 128 8.93 -38.09 -1.17
CA ILE A 128 7.88 -38.09 -0.14
C ILE A 128 8.14 -37.01 0.93
N VAL A 129 9.40 -36.84 1.37
CA VAL A 129 9.78 -35.78 2.31
C VAL A 129 9.59 -34.39 1.71
N ILE A 130 9.92 -34.17 0.42
CA ILE A 130 9.64 -32.90 -0.27
C ILE A 130 8.12 -32.65 -0.37
N CYS A 131 7.30 -33.67 -0.66
CA CYS A 131 5.84 -33.56 -0.66
C CYS A 131 5.30 -33.18 0.74
N PHE A 132 5.83 -33.76 1.82
CA PHE A 132 5.44 -33.38 3.18
C PHE A 132 5.90 -31.95 3.55
N ILE A 133 7.13 -31.55 3.20
CA ILE A 133 7.65 -30.20 3.45
C ILE A 133 6.82 -29.16 2.69
N THR A 134 6.54 -29.38 1.40
CA THR A 134 5.72 -28.45 0.60
C THR A 134 4.28 -28.40 1.11
N ALA A 135 3.65 -29.54 1.43
CA ALA A 135 2.32 -29.55 2.04
C ALA A 135 2.29 -28.79 3.38
N PHE A 136 3.34 -28.90 4.20
CA PHE A 136 3.48 -28.15 5.45
C PHE A 136 3.62 -26.65 5.20
N LEU A 137 4.45 -26.22 4.25
CA LEU A 137 4.63 -24.80 3.87
C LEU A 137 3.36 -24.16 3.28
N PHE A 138 2.52 -24.93 2.57
CA PHE A 138 1.26 -24.44 2.03
C PHE A 138 0.07 -24.55 2.98
N LYS A 139 0.15 -25.39 4.02
CA LYS A 139 -0.91 -25.66 5.01
C LYS A 139 -1.65 -24.42 5.47
N ASP A 140 -0.92 -23.40 5.96
CA ASP A 140 -1.55 -22.22 6.56
C ASP A 140 -2.25 -21.33 5.51
N ASN A 141 -1.76 -21.32 4.26
CA ASN A 141 -2.43 -20.65 3.15
C ASN A 141 -3.72 -21.39 2.76
N ILE A 142 -3.68 -22.73 2.73
CA ILE A 142 -4.83 -23.59 2.44
C ILE A 142 -5.90 -23.43 3.52
N MET A 143 -5.52 -23.53 4.80
CA MET A 143 -6.45 -23.39 5.93
C MET A 143 -7.02 -21.97 6.05
N CYS A 144 -6.21 -20.92 5.85
CA CYS A 144 -6.69 -19.55 5.77
C CYS A 144 -7.77 -19.38 4.69
N ASN A 145 -7.49 -19.81 3.45
CA ASN A 145 -8.43 -19.72 2.34
C ASN A 145 -9.67 -20.61 2.54
N HIS A 146 -9.54 -21.77 3.21
CA HIS A 146 -10.67 -22.62 3.58
C HIS A 146 -11.63 -21.89 4.54
N TYR A 147 -11.12 -21.21 5.55
CA TYR A 147 -11.97 -20.50 6.52
C TYR A 147 -12.60 -19.23 5.96
N ILE A 148 -11.95 -18.52 5.03
CA ILE A 148 -12.60 -17.45 4.24
C ILE A 148 -13.77 -18.05 3.45
N LYS A 149 -13.51 -19.04 2.58
CA LYS A 149 -14.53 -19.75 1.78
C LYS A 149 -15.61 -20.47 2.59
N LYS A 150 -15.42 -20.63 3.89
CA LYS A 150 -16.46 -21.09 4.82
C LYS A 150 -17.31 -19.91 5.29
N ALA A 151 -16.71 -18.81 5.75
CA ALA A 151 -17.43 -17.59 6.12
C ALA A 151 -18.37 -17.10 5.00
N ASP A 152 -17.91 -17.13 3.74
CA ASP A 152 -18.71 -16.73 2.56
C ASP A 152 -20.05 -17.50 2.44
N LYS A 153 -20.13 -18.70 3.01
CA LYS A 153 -21.31 -19.59 3.00
C LYS A 153 -22.16 -19.51 4.26
N GLU A 154 -21.65 -18.92 5.34
CA GLU A 154 -22.43 -18.75 6.57
C GLU A 154 -23.42 -17.58 6.40
N MET A 155 -24.68 -17.78 6.76
CA MET A 155 -25.67 -16.69 6.73
C MET A 155 -25.58 -15.77 7.95
N SER A 156 -25.05 -16.26 9.08
CA SER A 156 -24.90 -15.48 10.32
C SER A 156 -23.53 -14.82 10.42
N GLU A 157 -23.52 -13.53 10.74
CA GLU A 157 -22.30 -12.73 10.96
C GLU A 157 -21.46 -13.29 12.11
N ILE A 158 -22.08 -13.91 13.13
CA ILE A 158 -21.38 -14.55 14.25
C ILE A 158 -20.54 -15.75 13.76
N GLU A 159 -21.09 -16.55 12.85
CA GLU A 159 -20.36 -17.67 12.23
C GLU A 159 -19.30 -17.17 11.23
N LYS A 160 -19.57 -16.09 10.49
CA LYS A 160 -18.55 -15.39 9.68
C LYS A 160 -17.38 -14.93 10.54
N ILE A 161 -17.63 -14.19 11.61
CA ILE A 161 -16.63 -13.73 12.60
C ILE A 161 -15.87 -14.90 13.23
N ARG A 162 -16.55 -16.00 13.56
CA ARG A 162 -15.89 -17.21 14.08
C ARG A 162 -14.94 -17.84 13.05
N ASN A 163 -15.30 -17.82 11.77
CA ASN A 163 -14.44 -18.32 10.70
C ASN A 163 -13.31 -17.32 10.34
N TYR A 164 -13.55 -16.00 10.35
CA TYR A 164 -12.48 -15.00 10.18
C TYR A 164 -11.43 -15.07 11.30
N ASN A 165 -11.83 -15.27 12.56
CA ASN A 165 -10.91 -15.52 13.68
C ASN A 165 -10.04 -16.78 13.46
N LYS A 166 -10.58 -17.82 12.81
CA LYS A 166 -9.78 -18.99 12.39
C LYS A 166 -8.84 -18.63 11.25
N ALA A 167 -9.31 -17.95 10.20
CA ALA A 167 -8.51 -17.55 9.05
C ALA A 167 -7.29 -16.68 9.44
N LEU A 168 -7.51 -15.63 10.25
CA LEU A 168 -6.46 -14.79 10.84
C LEU A 168 -5.49 -15.61 11.71
N GLY A 169 -5.96 -16.72 12.28
CA GLY A 169 -5.18 -17.65 13.07
C GLY A 169 -4.19 -18.52 12.30
N TYR A 170 -4.32 -18.62 10.98
CA TYR A 170 -3.33 -19.24 10.09
C TYR A 170 -2.53 -18.18 9.33
N LYS A 171 -3.19 -17.12 8.84
CA LYS A 171 -2.51 -16.04 8.13
C LYS A 171 -3.25 -14.71 8.25
N TYR A 172 -2.52 -13.68 8.68
CA TYR A 172 -3.00 -12.30 8.68
C TYR A 172 -3.02 -11.76 7.23
N LYS A 173 -4.14 -11.18 6.80
CA LYS A 173 -4.33 -10.59 5.46
C LYS A 173 -5.32 -9.42 5.52
N ASP A 174 -5.07 -8.36 4.75
CA ASP A 174 -5.96 -7.21 4.61
C ASP A 174 -7.31 -7.57 3.95
N GLU A 175 -7.31 -8.61 3.11
CA GLU A 175 -8.51 -9.28 2.56
C GLU A 175 -9.52 -9.60 3.68
N ILE A 176 -9.08 -10.29 4.74
CA ILE A 176 -9.95 -10.70 5.85
C ILE A 176 -10.44 -9.48 6.65
N ILE A 177 -9.61 -8.43 6.76
CA ILE A 177 -9.96 -7.18 7.45
C ILE A 177 -11.08 -6.44 6.70
N ASN A 178 -11.06 -6.47 5.37
CA ASN A 178 -12.17 -5.95 4.56
C ASN A 178 -13.43 -6.82 4.66
N GLU A 179 -13.32 -8.16 4.66
CA GLU A 179 -14.49 -9.04 4.84
C GLU A 179 -15.16 -8.88 6.23
N ILE A 180 -14.36 -8.66 7.28
CA ILE A 180 -14.85 -8.28 8.61
C ILE A 180 -15.63 -6.96 8.53
N TYR A 181 -15.05 -5.93 7.89
CA TYR A 181 -15.70 -4.62 7.71
C TYR A 181 -17.02 -4.73 6.94
N GLU A 182 -17.03 -5.42 5.80
CA GLU A 182 -18.23 -5.62 4.97
C GLU A 182 -19.33 -6.38 5.74
N THR A 183 -18.94 -7.37 6.55
CA THR A 183 -19.85 -8.14 7.40
C THR A 183 -20.51 -7.31 8.50
N VAL A 184 -19.79 -6.36 9.14
CA VAL A 184 -20.31 -5.66 10.33
C VAL A 184 -20.77 -4.21 10.09
N LYS A 185 -20.36 -3.54 9.01
CA LYS A 185 -20.63 -2.08 8.81
C LYS A 185 -22.11 -1.69 8.85
N ASN A 186 -23.00 -2.61 8.46
CA ASN A 186 -24.44 -2.37 8.38
C ASN A 186 -25.20 -2.72 9.67
N THR A 187 -24.59 -3.44 10.62
CA THR A 187 -25.29 -3.88 11.84
C THR A 187 -25.31 -2.77 12.90
N GLU A 188 -26.23 -2.86 13.86
CA GLU A 188 -26.33 -1.91 14.99
C GLU A 188 -25.33 -2.26 16.10
N ASP A 189 -25.13 -3.56 16.34
CA ASP A 189 -24.21 -4.19 17.29
C ASP A 189 -22.76 -4.30 16.78
N PHE A 190 -22.37 -3.49 15.78
CA PHE A 190 -21.08 -3.60 15.10
C PHE A 190 -19.87 -3.43 16.03
N GLU A 191 -19.99 -2.61 17.10
CA GLU A 191 -18.93 -2.43 18.11
C GLU A 191 -18.70 -3.74 18.89
N GLU A 192 -19.77 -4.47 19.25
CA GLU A 192 -19.71 -5.77 19.90
C GLU A 192 -19.21 -6.86 18.95
N LYS A 193 -19.77 -6.96 17.74
CA LYS A 193 -19.34 -7.91 16.70
C LYS A 193 -17.85 -7.75 16.36
N LEU A 194 -17.35 -6.50 16.26
CA LEU A 194 -15.93 -6.22 16.02
C LEU A 194 -15.07 -6.56 17.26
N SER A 195 -15.59 -6.40 18.48
CA SER A 195 -14.90 -6.85 19.70
C SER A 195 -14.68 -8.38 19.70
N GLY A 196 -15.63 -9.14 19.15
CA GLY A 196 -15.56 -10.59 18.96
C GLY A 196 -14.49 -11.07 17.97
N VAL A 197 -13.84 -10.17 17.22
CA VAL A 197 -12.70 -10.52 16.35
C VAL A 197 -11.39 -10.50 17.13
N TYR A 198 -11.28 -11.37 18.14
CA TYR A 198 -10.14 -11.44 19.07
C TYR A 198 -8.77 -11.74 18.43
N LYS A 199 -8.72 -12.17 17.16
CA LYS A 199 -7.48 -12.33 16.39
C LYS A 199 -7.08 -11.11 15.55
N LEU A 200 -7.88 -10.04 15.54
CA LEU A 200 -7.56 -8.79 14.86
C LEU A 200 -6.66 -7.92 15.75
N LYS A 201 -5.58 -7.35 15.21
CA LYS A 201 -4.72 -6.40 15.94
C LYS A 201 -5.52 -5.16 16.32
N GLU A 202 -5.30 -4.62 17.52
CA GLU A 202 -6.03 -3.45 18.02
C GLU A 202 -5.86 -2.19 17.16
N GLU A 203 -4.72 -2.02 16.46
CA GLU A 203 -4.55 -0.96 15.46
C GLU A 203 -5.51 -1.12 14.27
N ASP A 204 -5.58 -2.32 13.69
CA ASP A 204 -6.43 -2.61 12.53
C ASP A 204 -7.91 -2.66 12.91
N LYS A 205 -8.21 -3.06 14.15
CA LYS A 205 -9.54 -2.96 14.77
C LYS A 205 -10.00 -1.50 14.88
N LYS A 206 -9.12 -0.58 15.32
CA LYS A 206 -9.41 0.87 15.29
C LYS A 206 -9.60 1.41 13.87
N LYS A 207 -8.79 0.97 12.89
CA LYS A 207 -8.96 1.33 11.47
C LYS A 207 -10.33 0.89 10.93
N VAL A 208 -10.73 -0.37 11.17
CA VAL A 208 -12.06 -0.89 10.80
C VAL A 208 -13.17 -0.11 11.50
N LEU A 209 -13.04 0.13 12.80
CA LEU A 209 -14.03 0.86 13.60
C LEU A 209 -14.22 2.31 13.08
N ASN A 210 -13.13 3.02 12.77
CA ASN A 210 -13.18 4.36 12.17
C ASN A 210 -13.79 4.36 10.77
N LYS A 211 -13.52 3.31 9.96
CA LYS A 211 -14.13 3.11 8.64
C LYS A 211 -15.65 2.92 8.76
N ILE A 212 -16.14 2.21 9.78
CA ILE A 212 -17.57 2.01 10.05
C ILE A 212 -18.22 3.29 10.56
N PHE A 213 -17.61 4.00 11.53
CA PHE A 213 -18.14 5.28 12.01
C PHE A 213 -18.23 6.32 10.88
N SER A 214 -17.21 6.41 10.01
CA SER A 214 -17.21 7.33 8.87
C SER A 214 -18.31 6.99 7.85
N TYR A 215 -18.53 5.68 7.59
CA TYR A 215 -19.61 5.19 6.73
C TYR A 215 -20.99 5.51 7.30
N LYS A 216 -21.24 5.21 8.58
CA LYS A 216 -22.50 5.51 9.27
C LYS A 216 -22.72 7.02 9.41
N ALA A 217 -21.69 7.81 9.67
CA ALA A 217 -21.79 9.27 9.73
C ALA A 217 -22.22 9.85 8.37
N ASN A 218 -21.68 9.35 7.26
CA ASN A 218 -22.13 9.74 5.92
C ASN A 218 -23.59 9.35 5.67
N ASP A 219 -24.01 8.15 6.06
CA ASP A 219 -25.42 7.70 5.96
C ASP A 219 -26.37 8.60 6.79
N SER A 220 -26.04 8.91 8.04
CA SER A 220 -26.76 9.88 8.87
C SER A 220 -26.81 11.27 8.23
N PHE A 221 -25.72 11.72 7.61
CA PHE A 221 -25.66 13.00 6.88
C PHE A 221 -26.62 13.02 5.68
N GLN A 222 -26.65 11.96 4.85
CA GLN A 222 -27.59 11.87 3.72
C GLN A 222 -29.06 11.81 4.16
N LYS A 223 -29.32 11.38 5.41
CA LYS A 223 -30.64 11.35 6.05
C LYS A 223 -30.98 12.64 6.81
N GLU A 224 -30.19 13.70 6.63
CA GLU A 224 -30.28 14.98 7.34
C GLU A 224 -30.19 14.89 8.87
N ASN A 225 -29.72 13.77 9.41
CA ASN A 225 -29.48 13.57 10.84
C ASN A 225 -28.06 14.03 11.21
N TYR A 226 -27.89 15.36 11.19
CA TYR A 226 -26.61 16.02 11.44
C TYR A 226 -26.10 15.80 12.87
N GLU A 227 -26.99 15.72 13.87
CA GLU A 227 -26.64 15.45 15.27
C GLU A 227 -26.00 14.05 15.44
N GLU A 228 -26.60 13.01 14.86
CA GLU A 228 -26.04 11.66 14.89
C GLU A 228 -24.76 11.56 14.04
N CYS A 229 -24.68 12.28 12.91
CA CYS A 229 -23.44 12.40 12.15
C CYS A 229 -22.29 12.93 13.01
N ALA A 230 -22.52 13.97 13.82
CA ALA A 230 -21.51 14.52 14.73
C ALA A 230 -21.15 13.52 15.85
N LYS A 231 -22.13 12.86 16.47
CA LYS A 231 -21.91 11.83 17.51
C LYS A 231 -21.05 10.66 17.01
N LEU A 232 -21.31 10.17 15.80
CA LEU A 232 -20.53 9.09 15.18
C LEU A 232 -19.08 9.53 14.88
N LEU A 233 -18.88 10.78 14.45
CA LEU A 233 -17.54 11.34 14.25
C LEU A 233 -16.78 11.52 15.58
N GLU A 234 -17.43 11.95 16.66
CA GLU A 234 -16.81 11.97 18.00
C GLU A 234 -16.46 10.57 18.53
N LYS A 235 -17.23 9.52 18.17
CA LYS A 235 -16.83 8.13 18.45
C LYS A 235 -15.60 7.70 17.65
N ALA A 236 -15.48 8.10 16.38
CA ALA A 236 -14.29 7.85 15.56
C ALA A 236 -13.05 8.58 16.10
N LYS A 237 -13.23 9.84 16.53
CA LYS A 237 -12.20 10.71 17.11
C LYS A 237 -11.52 10.10 18.33
N LYS A 238 -12.30 9.49 19.23
CA LYS A 238 -11.80 8.72 20.39
C LYS A 238 -10.95 7.50 20.01
N ASN A 239 -11.08 7.02 18.78
CA ASN A 239 -10.30 5.94 18.18
C ASN A 239 -9.21 6.46 17.22
N GLY A 240 -8.86 7.75 17.29
CA GLY A 240 -7.77 8.37 16.54
C GLY A 240 -8.14 8.90 15.15
N TYR A 241 -9.43 8.94 14.78
CA TYR A 241 -9.85 9.52 13.50
C TYR A 241 -9.79 11.05 13.51
N ASN A 242 -9.18 11.62 12.49
CA ASN A 242 -9.21 13.06 12.25
C ASN A 242 -10.57 13.45 11.65
N ILE A 243 -11.47 14.01 12.46
CA ILE A 243 -12.83 14.39 12.02
C ILE A 243 -12.85 15.35 10.82
N LYS A 244 -11.77 16.08 10.56
CA LYS A 244 -11.63 16.99 9.41
C LYS A 244 -11.42 16.27 8.07
N GLU A 245 -11.08 14.98 8.09
CA GLU A 245 -11.00 14.12 6.89
C GLU A 245 -12.38 13.60 6.45
N PHE A 246 -13.43 13.82 7.24
CA PHE A 246 -14.79 13.50 6.83
C PHE A 246 -15.18 14.42 5.66
N ALA A 247 -15.49 13.84 4.50
CA ALA A 247 -15.71 14.57 3.25
C ALA A 247 -16.85 15.62 3.30
N LYS A 248 -17.73 15.54 4.31
CA LYS A 248 -18.81 16.51 4.56
C LYS A 248 -18.60 17.37 5.81
N TYR A 249 -17.39 17.41 6.39
CA TYR A 249 -17.09 18.14 7.64
C TYR A 249 -17.49 19.62 7.60
N ASN A 250 -17.07 20.37 6.56
CA ASN A 250 -17.42 21.79 6.43
C ASN A 250 -18.93 22.01 6.21
N GLU A 251 -19.60 21.08 5.53
CA GLU A 251 -21.06 21.14 5.30
C GLU A 251 -21.83 20.82 6.59
N LEU A 252 -21.35 19.85 7.37
CA LEU A 252 -21.88 19.53 8.70
C LEU A 252 -21.77 20.74 9.64
N LEU A 253 -20.65 21.47 9.63
CA LEU A 253 -20.45 22.70 10.42
C LEU A 253 -21.37 23.88 10.03
N THR A 254 -22.11 23.81 8.91
CA THR A 254 -23.17 24.78 8.56
C THR A 254 -24.59 24.26 8.82
N LYS A 255 -24.74 22.97 9.12
CA LYS A 255 -26.02 22.29 9.40
C LYS A 255 -26.26 22.03 10.89
N LEU A 256 -25.20 21.87 11.68
CA LEU A 256 -25.27 21.77 13.15
C LEU A 256 -25.76 23.06 13.80
N ASN A 257 -26.44 22.94 14.93
CA ASN A 257 -26.82 24.09 15.75
C ASN A 257 -25.60 24.68 16.50
N THR A 258 -25.76 25.88 17.07
CA THR A 258 -24.67 26.64 17.74
C THR A 258 -24.07 25.93 18.96
N GLU A 259 -24.78 25.00 19.59
CA GLU A 259 -24.36 24.26 20.78
C GLU A 259 -23.70 22.93 20.41
N ASP A 260 -24.29 22.15 19.50
CA ASP A 260 -23.66 20.96 18.90
C ASP A 260 -22.32 21.33 18.25
N LYS A 261 -22.29 22.46 17.54
CA LYS A 261 -21.09 22.97 16.86
C LYS A 261 -19.97 23.27 17.85
N LYS A 262 -20.28 23.93 18.97
CA LYS A 262 -19.32 24.15 20.05
C LYS A 262 -18.84 22.81 20.62
N GLN A 263 -19.73 21.87 20.92
CA GLN A 263 -19.31 20.57 21.45
C GLN A 263 -18.38 19.81 20.47
N PHE A 264 -18.64 19.89 19.17
CA PHE A 264 -17.85 19.26 18.11
C PHE A 264 -16.47 19.94 17.92
N GLU A 265 -16.44 21.28 17.98
CA GLU A 265 -15.23 22.11 17.88
C GLU A 265 -14.37 22.07 19.16
N ASP A 266 -14.94 22.25 20.35
CA ASP A 266 -14.23 22.29 21.64
C ASP A 266 -13.59 20.93 22.00
N ASN A 267 -14.24 19.81 21.67
CA ASN A 267 -13.64 18.48 21.83
C ASN A 267 -12.50 18.21 20.81
N SER A 268 -12.21 19.13 19.88
CA SER A 268 -11.10 18.98 18.91
C SER A 268 -9.70 19.11 19.56
N SER A 269 -9.58 19.21 20.88
CA SER A 269 -8.32 19.22 21.61
C SER A 269 -7.67 17.82 21.71
N SER A 270 -7.29 17.27 20.56
CA SER A 270 -6.14 16.39 20.41
C SER A 270 -5.18 17.11 19.48
N GLN A 271 -3.99 17.46 19.98
CA GLN A 271 -3.21 18.57 19.43
C GLN A 271 -2.73 18.38 17.98
N TYR A 272 -3.43 19.02 17.04
CA TYR A 272 -2.84 19.55 15.83
C TYR A 272 -3.21 21.03 15.70
N THR A 273 -2.55 21.86 16.50
CA THR A 273 -2.59 23.30 16.34
C THR A 273 -1.78 23.68 15.10
N TYR A 274 -2.45 24.09 14.03
CA TYR A 274 -1.83 24.94 13.01
C TYR A 274 -1.25 26.15 13.75
N LYS A 275 0.08 26.31 13.79
CA LYS A 275 0.77 27.41 14.48
C LYS A 275 0.69 28.74 13.72
N ASN A 276 -0.37 28.94 12.96
CA ASN A 276 -0.69 30.18 12.27
C ASN A 276 -1.30 31.17 13.27
N SER A 277 -0.77 32.40 13.32
CA SER A 277 -1.26 33.48 14.19
C SER A 277 -2.69 33.94 13.86
N ASN A 278 -3.23 33.60 12.69
CA ASN A 278 -4.65 33.69 12.34
C ASN A 278 -5.00 32.61 11.29
N PRO A 279 -5.56 31.44 11.70
CA PRO A 279 -6.01 30.40 10.77
C PRO A 279 -6.98 30.94 9.70
N THR A 280 -7.82 31.89 10.09
CA THR A 280 -8.72 32.64 9.20
C THR A 280 -8.02 33.25 8.00
N ILE A 281 -6.79 33.75 8.09
CA ILE A 281 -6.11 34.41 6.95
C ILE A 281 -5.74 33.42 5.83
N GLY A 282 -5.51 32.14 6.16
CA GLY A 282 -5.23 31.11 5.15
C GLY A 282 -6.47 30.69 4.34
N GLU A 283 -7.68 30.94 4.87
CA GLU A 283 -8.95 30.53 4.26
C GLU A 283 -9.84 31.74 3.87
N SER A 284 -9.57 32.95 4.38
CA SER A 284 -10.40 34.13 4.15
C SER A 284 -10.08 34.83 2.82
N HIS A 285 -10.92 34.56 1.82
CA HIS A 285 -11.43 35.55 0.87
C HIS A 285 -10.48 36.65 0.37
N VAL A 286 -9.31 36.28 -0.17
CA VAL A 286 -8.56 37.15 -1.10
C VAL A 286 -8.73 36.61 -2.52
N ASN A 287 -9.84 37.03 -3.13
CA ASN A 287 -10.34 36.69 -4.48
C ASN A 287 -10.85 35.27 -4.71
N SER A 288 -11.94 35.19 -5.48
CA SER A 288 -12.54 33.94 -5.96
C SER A 288 -11.76 33.42 -7.17
N LEU A 289 -10.70 32.65 -6.91
CA LEU A 289 -9.91 31.95 -7.93
C LEU A 289 -9.58 30.55 -7.43
N GLY A 290 -10.35 29.54 -7.85
CA GLY A 290 -9.96 28.13 -7.71
C GLY A 290 -8.86 27.72 -8.70
N ASP A 291 -8.61 28.57 -9.71
CA ASP A 291 -7.82 28.31 -10.90
C ASP A 291 -6.69 29.35 -11.07
N VAL A 292 -5.90 29.60 -10.03
CA VAL A 292 -4.81 30.62 -10.04
C VAL A 292 -3.61 30.16 -10.89
N TYR A 293 -3.73 30.21 -12.21
CA TYR A 293 -2.59 30.06 -13.13
C TYR A 293 -2.05 31.41 -13.62
N TYR A 294 -0.97 31.88 -12.99
CA TYR A 294 -0.17 33.03 -13.43
C TYR A 294 0.98 32.55 -14.32
N LYS A 295 1.11 33.13 -15.53
CA LYS A 295 2.25 32.88 -16.43
C LYS A 295 3.55 33.56 -15.98
N ASN A 296 3.47 34.46 -15.01
CA ASN A 296 4.57 35.23 -14.46
C ASN A 296 4.79 34.84 -12.99
N HIS A 297 5.91 34.19 -12.70
CA HIS A 297 6.20 33.64 -11.36
C HIS A 297 6.20 34.69 -10.24
N ASN A 298 6.44 35.96 -10.57
CA ASN A 298 6.42 37.05 -9.59
C ASN A 298 5.03 37.31 -9.00
N GLU A 299 3.95 36.97 -9.69
CA GLU A 299 2.58 37.14 -9.18
C GLU A 299 2.29 36.18 -8.01
N TYR A 300 2.90 34.99 -8.01
CA TYR A 300 2.84 34.08 -6.85
C TYR A 300 3.59 34.61 -5.63
N ASN A 301 4.61 35.46 -5.76
CA ASN A 301 5.30 36.03 -4.60
C ASN A 301 4.33 36.91 -3.77
N ASN A 302 3.49 37.70 -4.46
CA ASN A 302 2.51 38.59 -3.86
C ASN A 302 1.28 37.86 -3.29
N LEU A 303 0.99 36.64 -3.73
CA LEU A 303 -0.13 35.83 -3.23
C LEU A 303 0.06 35.49 -1.75
N GLN A 304 -0.83 35.97 -0.88
CA GLN A 304 -0.82 35.66 0.57
C GLN A 304 -1.81 34.56 0.97
N GLY A 305 -2.43 33.87 0.00
CA GLY A 305 -3.23 32.67 0.22
C GLY A 305 -2.50 31.39 -0.18
N TYR A 306 -3.22 30.27 -0.18
CA TYR A 306 -2.81 29.02 -0.81
C TYR A 306 -3.03 29.06 -2.34
N ILE A 307 -2.18 28.41 -3.12
CA ILE A 307 -2.35 28.23 -4.57
C ILE A 307 -3.45 27.20 -4.85
N VAL A 308 -3.52 26.12 -4.04
CA VAL A 308 -4.54 25.07 -4.16
C VAL A 308 -5.11 24.74 -2.77
N PRO A 309 -5.99 25.58 -2.20
CA PRO A 309 -6.53 25.40 -0.84
C PRO A 309 -6.98 23.96 -0.54
N GLN A 310 -7.69 23.34 -1.48
CA GLN A 310 -8.29 22.00 -1.40
C GLN A 310 -7.30 20.81 -1.50
N SER A 311 -5.99 21.04 -1.63
CA SER A 311 -4.98 19.98 -1.81
C SER A 311 -4.83 19.01 -0.63
N ASN A 312 -5.43 19.33 0.52
CA ASN A 312 -5.49 18.48 1.72
C ASN A 312 -6.85 17.79 1.92
N GLN A 313 -7.86 18.10 1.10
CA GLN A 313 -9.26 17.67 1.25
C GLN A 313 -9.76 16.80 0.09
N ARG A 314 -9.13 16.86 -1.09
CA ARG A 314 -9.43 15.98 -2.23
C ARG A 314 -8.21 15.64 -3.05
N TYR A 315 -8.36 14.63 -3.91
CA TYR A 315 -7.40 14.37 -4.98
C TYR A 315 -7.45 15.49 -6.05
N LEU A 316 -6.28 15.84 -6.55
CA LEU A 316 -6.09 16.66 -7.75
C LEU A 316 -5.97 15.76 -8.98
N THR A 317 -6.20 16.31 -10.17
CA THR A 317 -6.14 15.59 -11.45
C THR A 317 -5.09 16.17 -12.40
N GLU A 318 -4.63 15.37 -13.38
CA GLU A 318 -3.73 15.88 -14.43
C GLU A 318 -4.38 17.02 -15.23
N ASP A 319 -5.69 16.98 -15.46
CA ASP A 319 -6.42 18.00 -16.24
C ASP A 319 -6.47 19.38 -15.56
N GLU A 320 -6.51 19.43 -14.23
CA GLU A 320 -6.40 20.68 -13.46
C GLU A 320 -4.96 21.21 -13.47
N LEU A 321 -3.98 20.29 -13.43
CA LEU A 321 -2.57 20.61 -13.26
C LEU A 321 -1.82 20.85 -14.58
N LYS A 322 -2.37 20.43 -15.74
CA LYS A 322 -1.69 20.47 -17.05
C LYS A 322 -1.22 21.85 -17.49
N ASN A 323 -1.92 22.92 -17.09
CA ASN A 323 -1.56 24.30 -17.45
C ASN A 323 -0.39 24.85 -16.63
N TYR A 324 -0.23 24.38 -15.38
CA TYR A 324 0.83 24.85 -14.48
C TYR A 324 2.20 24.39 -14.97
N ASP A 325 3.16 25.31 -15.04
CA ASP A 325 4.54 24.97 -15.36
C ASP A 325 5.26 24.30 -14.16
N LYS A 326 6.49 23.83 -14.42
CA LYS A 326 7.31 23.10 -13.45
C LYS A 326 7.49 23.85 -12.13
N TYR A 327 7.74 25.17 -12.18
CA TYR A 327 8.01 25.98 -10.99
C TYR A 327 6.75 26.04 -10.11
N THR A 328 5.58 26.28 -10.70
CA THR A 328 4.35 26.35 -9.90
C THR A 328 3.88 24.97 -9.42
N LEU A 329 4.09 23.90 -10.19
CA LEU A 329 3.86 22.52 -9.70
C LEU A 329 4.77 22.19 -8.50
N ASP A 330 6.03 22.63 -8.55
CA ASP A 330 6.94 22.53 -7.41
C ASP A 330 6.49 23.43 -6.23
N LEU A 331 5.95 24.64 -6.45
CA LEU A 331 5.37 25.46 -5.37
C LEU A 331 4.17 24.77 -4.70
N ILE A 332 3.20 24.26 -5.47
CA ILE A 332 2.00 23.59 -4.95
C ILE A 332 2.40 22.34 -4.14
N ARG A 333 3.39 21.56 -4.60
CA ARG A 333 3.87 20.39 -3.83
C ARG A 333 4.52 20.80 -2.51
N ASN A 334 5.30 21.87 -2.51
CA ASN A 334 5.94 22.37 -1.29
C ASN A 334 4.96 23.08 -0.35
N GLU A 335 3.87 23.67 -0.86
CA GLU A 335 2.82 24.30 -0.06
C GLU A 335 2.18 23.31 0.92
N ILE A 336 1.97 22.06 0.50
CA ILE A 336 1.45 21.00 1.38
C ILE A 336 2.37 20.81 2.60
N TYR A 337 3.68 20.67 2.40
CA TYR A 337 4.65 20.62 3.50
C TYR A 337 4.72 21.94 4.30
N ALA A 338 4.50 23.09 3.65
CA ALA A 338 4.52 24.41 4.30
C ALA A 338 3.36 24.61 5.29
N ARG A 339 2.18 24.01 5.05
CA ARG A 339 1.01 24.06 5.96
C ARG A 339 1.30 23.44 7.33
N TYR A 340 2.23 22.47 7.37
CA TYR A 340 2.75 21.84 8.59
C TYR A 340 4.05 22.49 9.11
N GLY A 341 4.47 23.62 8.53
CA GLY A 341 5.63 24.38 8.98
C GLY A 341 6.99 23.84 8.55
N TYR A 342 7.06 22.99 7.52
CA TYR A 342 8.33 22.38 7.07
C TYR A 342 9.47 23.40 6.88
N ALA A 343 10.59 23.16 7.56
CA ALA A 343 11.70 24.09 7.63
C ALA A 343 12.53 24.17 6.32
N PHE A 344 12.01 24.87 5.31
CA PHE A 344 12.71 25.10 4.04
C PHE A 344 14.08 25.77 4.25
N LYS A 345 15.12 25.17 3.64
CA LYS A 345 16.51 25.66 3.66
C LYS A 345 16.95 26.24 2.31
N GLU A 346 16.27 25.83 1.24
CA GLU A 346 16.70 26.00 -0.14
C GLU A 346 15.81 26.98 -0.91
N GLU A 347 16.43 27.80 -1.74
CA GLU A 347 15.69 28.63 -2.69
C GLU A 347 15.16 27.79 -3.89
N PRO A 348 14.00 28.17 -4.47
CA PRO A 348 13.18 29.35 -4.17
C PRO A 348 12.25 29.21 -2.95
N PHE A 349 12.06 28.00 -2.42
CA PHE A 349 11.02 27.71 -1.43
C PHE A 349 11.24 28.43 -0.10
N LYS A 350 12.49 28.56 0.34
CA LYS A 350 12.86 29.28 1.57
C LYS A 350 12.39 30.73 1.55
N SER A 351 12.76 31.55 0.57
CA SER A 351 12.27 32.92 0.45
C SER A 351 10.78 32.97 0.10
N TYR A 352 10.27 32.05 -0.73
CA TYR A 352 8.85 32.04 -1.10
C TYR A 352 7.94 31.86 0.12
N PHE A 353 8.14 30.80 0.91
CA PHE A 353 7.29 30.51 2.07
C PHE A 353 7.56 31.45 3.25
N SER A 354 8.80 31.90 3.47
CA SER A 354 9.11 32.88 4.53
C SER A 354 8.43 34.24 4.31
N ASN A 355 7.96 34.53 3.09
CA ASN A 355 7.19 35.72 2.74
C ASN A 355 5.66 35.50 2.79
N LYS A 356 5.16 34.36 3.31
CA LYS A 356 3.73 34.08 3.47
C LYS A 356 3.29 34.27 4.92
N ASN A 357 2.28 35.11 5.14
CA ASN A 357 1.74 35.43 6.47
C ASN A 357 1.15 34.22 7.22
N TRP A 358 0.78 33.15 6.53
CA TRP A 358 0.27 31.90 7.11
C TRP A 358 1.35 30.86 7.43
N TYR A 359 2.57 30.99 6.89
CA TYR A 359 3.64 30.02 7.08
C TYR A 359 4.43 30.32 8.36
N VAL A 360 4.44 29.36 9.27
CA VAL A 360 5.23 29.40 10.51
C VAL A 360 6.05 28.13 10.59
N LYS A 361 7.38 28.28 10.68
CA LYS A 361 8.29 27.14 10.76
C LYS A 361 8.04 26.32 12.04
N ASP A 362 7.94 25.01 11.88
CA ASP A 362 8.01 24.04 12.97
C ASP A 362 9.23 23.13 12.75
N GLU A 363 10.12 23.07 13.74
CA GLU A 363 11.30 22.20 13.66
C GLU A 363 11.00 20.77 14.08
N SER A 364 9.82 20.47 14.64
CA SER A 364 9.40 19.10 14.95
C SER A 364 8.99 18.33 13.69
N PHE A 365 8.21 18.96 12.80
CA PHE A 365 7.74 18.35 11.55
C PHE A 365 8.89 17.99 10.61
N LYS A 366 8.98 16.72 10.19
CA LYS A 366 10.01 16.24 9.25
C LYS A 366 9.45 16.02 7.84
N GLY A 367 8.13 16.05 7.68
CA GLY A 367 7.41 15.76 6.45
C GLY A 367 7.62 14.33 5.95
N ALA A 368 7.81 13.36 6.84
CA ALA A 368 7.69 11.95 6.51
C ALA A 368 6.24 11.60 6.15
N ASP A 369 6.03 10.53 5.40
CA ASP A 369 4.73 10.16 4.85
C ASP A 369 3.67 9.93 5.95
N SER A 370 4.10 9.49 7.14
CA SER A 370 3.25 9.31 8.32
C SER A 370 2.80 10.62 9.01
N GLU A 371 3.33 11.77 8.61
CA GLU A 371 2.96 13.10 9.09
C GLU A 371 1.98 13.82 8.14
N LEU A 372 1.51 13.14 7.08
CA LEU A 372 0.66 13.68 6.01
C LEU A 372 -0.59 12.81 5.80
N ASN A 373 -1.66 13.40 5.25
CA ASN A 373 -2.90 12.67 4.98
C ASN A 373 -2.93 12.00 3.58
N ASN A 374 -3.90 11.11 3.36
CA ASN A 374 -3.98 10.31 2.12
C ASN A 374 -4.16 11.14 0.83
N TYR A 375 -4.87 12.27 0.88
CA TYR A 375 -5.00 13.18 -0.25
C TYR A 375 -3.65 13.84 -0.54
N GLU A 376 -2.99 14.33 0.50
CA GLU A 376 -1.69 15.02 0.42
C GLU A 376 -0.61 14.11 -0.17
N LEU A 377 -0.50 12.86 0.30
CA LEU A 377 0.45 11.88 -0.23
C LEU A 377 0.22 11.59 -1.72
N LYS A 378 -1.04 11.43 -2.15
CA LYS A 378 -1.38 11.22 -3.57
C LYS A 378 -1.11 12.46 -4.42
N ASN A 379 -1.48 13.64 -3.91
CA ASN A 379 -1.28 14.91 -4.60
C ASN A 379 0.21 15.24 -4.73
N ILE A 380 1.02 14.98 -3.70
CA ILE A 380 2.49 15.14 -3.72
C ILE A 380 3.12 14.27 -4.82
N LYS A 381 2.73 12.98 -4.90
CA LYS A 381 3.24 12.08 -5.95
C LYS A 381 2.82 12.54 -7.36
N LEU A 382 1.56 12.96 -7.55
CA LEU A 382 1.07 13.50 -8.83
C LEU A 382 1.80 14.79 -9.25
N LEU A 383 1.96 15.74 -8.32
CA LEU A 383 2.66 17.01 -8.55
C LEU A 383 4.15 16.80 -8.83
N LEU A 384 4.78 15.80 -8.22
CA LEU A 384 6.16 15.40 -8.52
C LEU A 384 6.26 14.77 -9.92
N GLU A 385 5.34 13.87 -10.28
CA GLU A 385 5.31 13.23 -11.59
C GLU A 385 5.17 14.28 -12.70
N LEU A 386 4.15 15.14 -12.62
CA LEU A 386 3.93 16.22 -13.58
C LEU A 386 5.08 17.26 -13.62
N SER A 387 5.73 17.53 -12.48
CA SER A 387 6.93 18.38 -12.39
C SER A 387 8.21 17.70 -12.90
N SER A 388 8.19 16.38 -13.14
CA SER A 388 9.32 15.66 -13.77
C SER A 388 9.13 15.43 -15.27
N LYS A 389 7.90 15.60 -15.77
CA LYS A 389 7.51 15.63 -17.20
C LYS A 389 7.69 17.03 -17.84
N LYS A 390 8.21 18.03 -17.11
CA LYS A 390 8.34 19.45 -17.52
C LYS A 390 9.68 20.05 -17.07
#